data_AF-A0A2Z6AJK4-F1
#
_entry.id   AF-A0A2Z6AJK4-F1
#
_cell.length_a   1.000
_cell.length_b   1.000
_cell.length_c   1.000
_cell.angle_alpha   90.00
_cell.angle_beta   90.00
_cell.angle_gamma   90.00
#
_symmetry.space_group_name_H-M   'P 1'
#
loop_
_entity.id
_entity.type
_entity.pdbx_description
1 polymer ?
#
loop_
_entity_poly.entity_id
_entity_poly.type
_entity_poly.pdbx_seq_one_letter_code
_entity_poly.pdbx_strand_id
1 'polypeptide(L)'
;MERDWQGDLERWLEPYLQGLGNKTRRRMCPAYIAGLIGPGDRKSIQPMAARVSEVSYDRLHHFIGAGIWDSAPLEATLWRQADELVGGDKAWLIIDDTALPKKGKASVGVAPQYATALGKNANCQTLVSVTLASGEVPVMLSLRLFLPESWTSDAVRMAKAGVPDLLQTYRTKPEIAIEEIDRVRDCQDFRVRPGG
;
A
#
# COMPACT_ATOMS: atom_id res chain seq x y z
N MET A 1 6.96 26.26 20.76
CA MET A 1 5.63 26.00 20.16
C MET A 1 5.72 24.65 19.50
N GLU A 2 5.32 23.61 20.23
CA GLU A 2 5.24 22.24 19.70
C GLU A 2 4.17 22.27 18.60
N ARG A 3 4.54 22.00 17.35
CA ARG A 3 3.54 21.98 16.27
C ARG A 3 2.58 20.85 16.55
N ASP A 4 1.28 21.13 16.45
CA ASP A 4 0.24 20.11 16.50
C ASP A 4 0.29 19.28 15.22
N TRP A 5 1.24 18.33 15.18
CA TRP A 5 1.47 17.45 14.03
C TRP A 5 0.26 16.56 13.75
N GLN A 6 -0.60 16.31 14.74
CA GLN A 6 -1.82 15.54 14.56
C GLN A 6 -2.85 16.37 13.80
N GLY A 7 -3.03 17.65 14.15
CA GLY A 7 -3.84 18.58 13.37
C GLY A 7 -3.35 18.76 11.93
N ASP A 8 -2.03 18.84 11.73
CA ASP A 8 -1.44 18.90 10.38
C ASP A 8 -1.70 17.61 9.58
N LEU A 9 -1.56 16.44 10.22
CA LEU A 9 -1.86 15.14 9.61
C LEU A 9 -3.33 15.01 9.23
N GLU A 10 -4.25 15.39 10.12
CA GLU A 10 -5.69 15.34 9.84
C GLU A 10 -6.06 16.22 8.65
N ARG A 11 -5.51 17.44 8.59
CA ARG A 11 -5.71 18.33 7.43
C ARG A 11 -5.16 17.73 6.14
N TRP A 12 -3.99 17.09 6.20
CA TRP A 12 -3.40 16.41 5.04
C TRP A 12 -4.24 15.20 4.58
N LEU A 13 -4.84 14.47 5.53
CA LEU A 13 -5.67 13.30 5.25
C LEU A 13 -7.07 13.64 4.71
N GLU A 14 -7.57 14.86 4.89
CA GLU A 14 -8.94 15.24 4.53
C GLU A 14 -9.38 14.78 3.12
N PRO A 15 -8.59 14.94 2.03
CA PRO A 15 -8.97 14.44 0.71
C PRO A 15 -9.17 12.92 0.66
N TYR A 16 -8.36 12.16 1.41
CA TYR A 16 -8.45 10.70 1.49
C TYR A 16 -9.68 10.25 2.28
N LEU A 17 -10.06 10.99 3.34
CA LEU A 17 -11.22 10.68 4.16
C LEU A 17 -12.53 10.77 3.35
N GLN A 18 -12.60 11.65 2.36
CA GLN A 18 -13.76 11.74 1.46
C GLN A 18 -13.95 10.46 0.63
N GLY A 19 -12.85 9.81 0.22
CA GLY A 19 -12.86 8.53 -0.50
C GLY A 19 -13.27 7.33 0.35
N LEU A 20 -13.15 7.43 1.69
CA LEU A 20 -13.61 6.38 2.60
C LEU A 20 -15.13 6.45 2.75
N GLY A 21 -15.90 5.63 2.02
CA GLY A 21 -17.37 5.67 2.03
C GLY A 21 -18.07 5.46 3.39
N ASN A 22 -17.37 4.99 4.42
CA ASN A 22 -17.94 4.65 5.73
C ASN A 22 -17.49 5.64 6.83
N LYS A 23 -18.45 6.23 7.56
CA LYS A 23 -18.18 7.21 8.65
C LYS A 23 -17.25 6.67 9.75
N THR A 24 -17.41 5.40 10.14
CA THR A 24 -16.53 4.74 11.11
C THR A 24 -15.11 4.62 10.56
N ARG A 25 -14.96 4.26 9.28
CA ARG A 25 -13.62 4.20 8.63
C ARG A 25 -12.96 5.58 8.57
N ARG A 26 -13.70 6.63 8.22
CA ARG A 26 -13.20 8.02 8.24
C ARG A 26 -12.65 8.41 9.60
N ARG A 27 -13.40 8.12 10.67
CA ARG A 27 -12.98 8.43 12.05
C ARG A 27 -11.73 7.64 12.47
N MET A 28 -11.59 6.40 12.02
CA MET A 28 -10.47 5.55 12.43
C MET A 28 -9.19 5.77 11.63
N CYS A 29 -9.28 6.26 10.39
CA CYS A 29 -8.13 6.43 9.51
C CYS A 29 -7.03 7.34 10.09
N PRO A 30 -7.32 8.56 10.60
CA PRO A 30 -6.29 9.42 11.19
C PRO A 30 -5.58 8.76 12.37
N ALA A 31 -6.33 8.14 13.28
CA ALA A 31 -5.75 7.41 14.42
C ALA A 31 -4.86 6.24 13.99
N TYR A 32 -5.25 5.51 12.95
CA TYR A 32 -4.45 4.41 12.42
C TYR A 32 -3.15 4.92 11.77
N ILE A 33 -3.23 5.94 10.92
CA ILE A 33 -2.04 6.53 10.28
C ILE A 33 -1.11 7.17 11.33
N ALA A 34 -1.67 7.93 12.28
CA ALA A 34 -0.93 8.52 13.39
C ALA A 34 -0.18 7.47 14.21
N GLY A 35 -0.78 6.30 14.47
CA GLY A 35 -0.07 5.23 15.17
C GLY A 35 1.04 4.55 14.35
N LEU A 36 1.00 4.63 13.01
CA LEU A 36 2.04 4.09 12.12
C LEU A 36 3.25 5.04 11.96
N ILE A 37 3.00 6.34 11.89
CA ILE A 37 4.03 7.37 11.66
C ILE A 37 4.48 8.09 12.93
N GLY A 38 3.65 8.05 13.97
CA GLY A 38 3.91 8.68 15.26
C GLY A 38 4.96 7.93 16.09
N PRO A 39 5.29 8.48 17.27
CA PRO A 39 6.36 7.96 18.11
C PRO A 39 6.09 6.54 18.63
N GLY A 40 7.15 5.73 18.63
CA GLY A 40 7.25 4.45 19.33
C GLY A 40 7.60 3.25 18.43
N ASP A 41 8.29 2.28 19.03
CA ASP A 41 9.08 1.28 18.27
C ASP A 41 8.24 0.23 17.54
N ARG A 42 7.08 -0.16 18.09
CA ARG A 42 6.22 -1.20 17.52
C ARG A 42 4.99 -0.62 16.85
N LYS A 43 4.81 -0.95 15.57
CA LYS A 43 3.73 -0.45 14.70
C LYS A 43 2.59 -1.46 14.49
N SER A 44 2.38 -2.37 15.44
CA SER A 44 1.23 -3.28 15.41
C SER A 44 0.03 -2.67 16.14
N ILE A 45 -1.17 -3.18 15.84
CA ILE A 45 -2.44 -2.62 16.33
C ILE A 45 -2.49 -2.52 17.86
N GLN A 46 -2.04 -3.55 18.57
CA GLN A 46 -2.06 -3.58 20.03
C GLN A 46 -1.17 -2.48 20.66
N PRO A 47 0.12 -2.35 20.31
CA PRO A 47 0.94 -1.20 20.71
C PRO A 47 0.37 0.16 20.30
N MET A 48 -0.25 0.29 19.13
CA MET A 48 -0.88 1.55 18.70
C MET A 48 -2.07 1.91 19.59
N ALA A 49 -2.98 0.96 19.84
CA ALA A 49 -4.14 1.13 20.71
C ALA A 49 -3.74 1.46 22.15
N ALA A 50 -2.64 0.89 22.65
CA ALA A 50 -2.16 1.16 24.01
C ALA A 50 -1.62 2.60 24.20
N ARG A 51 -1.22 3.29 23.11
CA ARG A 51 -0.70 4.67 23.16
C ARG A 51 -1.79 5.72 23.02
N VAL A 52 -2.92 5.37 22.39
CA VAL A 52 -4.02 6.29 22.09
C VAL A 52 -5.21 5.92 22.97
N SER A 53 -5.40 6.63 24.09
CA SER A 53 -6.44 6.33 25.09
C SER A 53 -7.86 6.35 24.54
N GLU A 54 -8.10 7.04 23.41
CA GLU A 54 -9.42 7.23 22.81
C GLU A 54 -9.84 6.13 21.83
N VAL A 55 -8.91 5.25 21.46
CA VAL A 55 -9.12 4.25 20.39
C VAL A 55 -8.83 2.84 20.88
N SER A 56 -9.86 1.99 20.90
CA SER A 56 -9.69 0.59 21.26
C SER A 56 -9.03 -0.25 20.17
N TYR A 57 -8.39 -1.35 20.59
CA TYR A 57 -7.84 -2.37 19.72
C TYR A 57 -8.87 -2.86 18.69
N ASP A 58 -10.09 -3.19 19.14
CA ASP A 58 -11.14 -3.74 18.27
C ASP A 58 -11.53 -2.77 17.16
N ARG A 59 -11.52 -1.46 17.42
CA ARG A 59 -11.85 -0.45 16.40
C ARG A 59 -10.76 -0.34 15.33
N LEU A 60 -9.48 -0.39 15.71
CA LEU A 60 -8.37 -0.38 14.75
C LEU A 60 -8.27 -1.71 13.99
N HIS A 61 -8.50 -2.82 14.67
CA HIS A 61 -8.55 -4.14 14.05
C HIS A 61 -9.71 -4.24 13.06
N HIS A 62 -10.91 -3.80 13.44
CA HIS A 62 -12.06 -3.77 12.55
C HIS A 62 -11.87 -2.79 11.40
N PHE A 63 -11.22 -1.64 11.63
CA PHE A 63 -10.86 -0.73 10.54
C PHE A 63 -10.11 -1.51 9.47
N ILE A 64 -8.90 -2.00 9.74
CA ILE A 64 -8.03 -2.62 8.74
C ILE A 64 -8.49 -4.01 8.26
N GLY A 65 -9.25 -4.73 9.10
CA GLY A 65 -9.63 -6.13 8.85
C GLY A 65 -11.05 -6.37 8.33
N ALA A 66 -11.93 -5.37 8.34
CA ALA A 66 -13.32 -5.56 7.90
C ALA A 66 -13.47 -5.50 6.38
N GLY A 67 -13.24 -6.64 5.73
CA GLY A 67 -13.55 -6.90 4.33
C GLY A 67 -12.63 -6.20 3.33
N ILE A 68 -12.86 -6.46 2.03
CA ILE A 68 -12.12 -5.81 0.94
C ILE A 68 -12.46 -4.31 0.96
N TRP A 69 -11.42 -3.49 1.05
CA TRP A 69 -11.55 -2.06 0.88
C TRP A 69 -11.51 -1.72 -0.61
N ASP A 70 -12.42 -0.88 -1.06
CA ASP A 70 -12.23 -0.20 -2.33
C ASP A 70 -11.14 0.87 -2.14
N SER A 71 -9.93 0.56 -2.59
CA SER A 71 -8.78 1.47 -2.50
C SER A 71 -8.77 2.50 -3.64
N ALA A 72 -9.58 2.32 -4.70
CA ALA A 72 -9.51 3.15 -5.89
C ALA A 72 -9.68 4.66 -5.61
N PRO A 73 -10.61 5.11 -4.73
CA PRO A 73 -10.73 6.53 -4.40
C PRO A 73 -9.51 7.10 -3.67
N LEU A 74 -8.86 6.29 -2.84
CA LEU A 74 -7.64 6.69 -2.11
C LEU A 74 -6.45 6.78 -3.06
N GLU A 75 -6.33 5.81 -3.98
CA GLU A 75 -5.29 5.77 -4.99
C GLU A 75 -5.42 6.94 -5.97
N ALA A 76 -6.63 7.27 -6.45
CA ALA A 76 -6.86 8.44 -7.28
C ALA A 76 -6.46 9.76 -6.56
N THR A 77 -6.74 9.86 -5.26
CA THR A 77 -6.31 11.00 -4.45
C THR A 77 -4.79 11.08 -4.35
N LEU A 78 -4.12 9.94 -4.11
CA LEU A 78 -2.67 9.84 -4.06
C LEU A 78 -2.03 10.23 -5.39
N TRP A 79 -2.54 9.72 -6.52
CA TRP A 79 -1.98 9.97 -7.84
C TRP A 79 -2.07 11.44 -8.23
N ARG A 80 -3.21 12.09 -7.96
CA ARG A 80 -3.38 13.53 -8.18
C ARG A 80 -2.40 14.35 -7.33
N GLN A 81 -2.28 14.05 -6.05
CA GLN A 81 -1.34 14.78 -5.17
C GLN A 81 0.12 14.54 -5.57
N ALA A 82 0.45 13.33 -6.02
CA ALA A 82 1.78 13.01 -6.52
C ALA A 82 2.10 13.77 -7.83
N ASP A 83 1.14 13.85 -8.76
CA ASP A 83 1.29 14.63 -10.00
C ASP A 83 1.43 16.13 -9.70
N GLU A 84 0.66 16.66 -8.75
CA GLU A 84 0.80 18.05 -8.28
C GLU A 84 2.18 18.32 -7.65
N LEU A 85 2.77 17.33 -6.97
CA LEU A 85 4.05 17.49 -6.26
C LEU A 85 5.27 17.33 -7.17
N VAL A 86 5.27 16.30 -8.04
CA VAL A 86 6.45 15.89 -8.82
C VAL A 86 6.13 15.53 -10.27
N GLY A 87 4.91 15.74 -10.74
CA GLY A 87 4.50 15.46 -12.11
C GLY A 87 5.08 16.42 -13.16
N GLY A 88 4.64 16.24 -14.41
CA GLY A 88 5.07 17.05 -15.56
C GLY A 88 6.14 16.39 -16.45
N ASP A 89 6.62 17.13 -17.44
CA ASP A 89 7.43 16.61 -18.56
C ASP A 89 8.81 16.03 -18.16
N LYS A 90 9.26 16.32 -16.94
CA LYS A 90 10.53 15.81 -16.39
C LYS A 90 10.33 14.68 -15.38
N ALA A 91 9.11 14.18 -15.24
CA ALA A 91 8.80 13.12 -14.32
C ALA A 91 8.87 11.75 -15.02
N TRP A 92 9.29 10.75 -14.26
CA TRP A 92 9.44 9.38 -14.72
C TRP A 92 8.60 8.44 -13.88
N LEU A 93 7.99 7.46 -14.54
CA LEU A 93 7.44 6.29 -13.87
C LEU A 93 8.54 5.24 -13.76
N ILE A 94 8.85 4.86 -12.53
CA ILE A 94 9.85 3.86 -12.18
C ILE A 94 9.12 2.64 -11.63
N ILE A 95 9.47 1.47 -12.15
CA ILE A 95 8.96 0.18 -11.68
C ILE A 95 10.09 -0.54 -10.97
N ASP A 96 9.79 -1.10 -9.81
CA ASP A 96 10.70 -1.98 -9.09
C ASP A 96 9.92 -3.09 -8.37
N ASP A 97 10.59 -4.22 -8.13
CA ASP A 97 10.08 -5.29 -7.27
C ASP A 97 10.85 -5.37 -5.94
N THR A 98 10.14 -5.11 -4.85
CA THR A 98 10.73 -5.11 -3.51
C THR A 98 10.42 -6.42 -2.79
N ALA A 99 11.48 -7.17 -2.44
CA ALA A 99 11.37 -8.35 -1.60
C ALA A 99 11.34 -7.99 -0.10
N LEU A 100 10.29 -8.39 0.59
CA LEU A 100 10.12 -8.24 2.04
C LEU A 100 10.34 -9.59 2.74
N PRO A 101 11.48 -9.80 3.43
CA PRO A 101 11.76 -11.05 4.13
C PRO A 101 10.69 -11.37 5.18
N LYS A 102 10.28 -12.64 5.24
CA LYS A 102 9.27 -13.13 6.18
C LYS A 102 9.71 -14.41 6.86
N LYS A 103 9.28 -14.57 8.11
CA LYS A 103 9.38 -15.83 8.85
C LYS A 103 8.04 -16.56 8.76
N GLY A 104 8.08 -17.87 8.52
CA GLY A 104 6.88 -18.73 8.44
C GLY A 104 6.22 -18.77 7.06
N LYS A 105 5.06 -19.44 6.97
CA LYS A 105 4.36 -19.76 5.71
C LYS A 105 2.96 -19.14 5.58
N ALA A 106 2.49 -18.44 6.62
CA ALA A 106 1.10 -17.99 6.73
C ALA A 106 0.82 -16.65 6.04
N SER A 107 1.82 -15.78 5.85
CA SER A 107 1.62 -14.51 5.15
C SER A 107 1.35 -14.73 3.66
N VAL A 108 0.28 -14.14 3.15
CA VAL A 108 -0.13 -14.23 1.73
C VAL A 108 1.04 -13.96 0.79
N GLY A 109 1.24 -14.78 -0.25
CA GLY A 109 2.33 -14.60 -1.22
C GLY A 109 3.75 -14.89 -0.70
N VAL A 110 3.90 -15.35 0.55
CA VAL A 110 5.24 -15.72 1.06
C VAL A 110 5.74 -17.01 0.42
N ALA A 111 6.92 -16.95 -0.19
CA ALA A 111 7.61 -18.11 -0.78
C ALA A 111 9.12 -17.86 -0.86
N PRO A 112 9.95 -18.91 -1.03
CA PRO A 112 11.35 -18.75 -1.39
C PRO A 112 11.49 -18.04 -2.74
N GLN A 113 12.08 -16.84 -2.75
CA GLN A 113 12.37 -16.05 -3.94
C GLN A 113 13.73 -15.37 -3.75
N TYR A 114 14.35 -14.90 -4.84
CA TYR A 114 15.58 -14.11 -4.73
C TYR A 114 15.27 -12.76 -4.09
N ALA A 115 15.86 -12.49 -2.94
CA ALA A 115 15.71 -11.23 -2.22
C ALA A 115 16.99 -10.42 -2.38
N THR A 116 16.97 -9.41 -3.26
CA THR A 116 18.13 -8.56 -3.58
C THR A 116 18.77 -7.95 -2.33
N ALA A 117 17.95 -7.46 -1.38
CA ALA A 117 18.41 -6.92 -0.11
C ALA A 117 19.19 -7.92 0.77
N LEU A 118 19.05 -9.23 0.53
CA LEU A 118 19.76 -10.30 1.23
C LEU A 118 20.82 -10.99 0.36
N GLY A 119 20.91 -10.65 -0.94
CA GLY A 119 21.82 -11.26 -1.91
C GLY A 119 21.59 -12.76 -2.15
N LYS A 120 20.44 -13.30 -1.76
CA LYS A 120 20.17 -14.76 -1.80
C LYS A 120 18.69 -15.07 -1.92
N ASN A 121 18.41 -16.34 -2.25
CA ASN A 121 17.06 -16.88 -2.10
C ASN A 121 16.68 -16.91 -0.62
N ALA A 122 15.56 -16.28 -0.30
CA ALA A 122 14.99 -16.23 1.04
C ALA A 122 13.47 -16.34 0.97
N ASN A 123 12.86 -16.75 2.06
CA ASN A 123 11.42 -16.73 2.18
C ASN A 123 10.95 -15.27 2.32
N CYS A 124 10.25 -14.74 1.33
CA CYS A 124 9.81 -13.36 1.29
C CYS A 124 8.45 -13.21 0.59
N GLN A 125 7.80 -12.08 0.84
CA GLN A 125 6.78 -11.54 -0.05
C GLN A 125 7.47 -10.62 -1.05
N THR A 126 6.96 -10.54 -2.27
CA THR A 126 7.47 -9.59 -3.26
C THR A 126 6.36 -8.62 -3.64
N LEU A 127 6.68 -7.33 -3.67
CA LEU A 127 5.75 -6.27 -4.03
C LEU A 127 6.23 -5.61 -5.32
N VAL A 128 5.35 -5.49 -6.31
CA VAL A 128 5.59 -4.69 -7.52
C VAL A 128 5.14 -3.27 -7.21
N SER A 129 6.03 -2.30 -7.41
CA SER A 129 5.79 -0.89 -7.10
C SER A 129 5.84 -0.04 -8.36
N VAL A 130 4.99 0.99 -8.40
CA VAL A 130 5.08 2.08 -9.37
C VAL A 130 5.39 3.36 -8.60
N THR A 131 6.46 4.04 -8.97
CA THR A 131 6.93 5.27 -8.33
C THR A 131 7.02 6.38 -9.36
N LEU A 132 6.40 7.52 -9.06
CA LEU A 132 6.59 8.76 -9.80
C LEU A 132 7.80 9.50 -9.23
N ALA A 133 8.75 9.87 -10.08
CA ALA A 133 9.93 10.59 -9.63
C ALA A 133 10.27 11.76 -10.56
N SER A 134 10.61 12.91 -9.96
CA SER A 134 11.26 14.00 -10.68
C SER A 134 12.42 14.54 -9.85
N GLY A 135 13.61 14.62 -10.45
CA GLY A 135 14.85 14.92 -9.73
C GLY A 135 15.11 13.91 -8.61
N GLU A 136 15.29 14.39 -7.38
CA GLU A 136 15.56 13.56 -6.20
C GLU A 136 14.31 13.21 -5.38
N VAL A 137 13.10 13.49 -5.89
CA VAL A 137 11.85 13.31 -5.15
C VAL A 137 11.07 12.11 -5.70
N PRO A 138 11.12 10.93 -5.05
CA PRO A 138 10.27 9.79 -5.39
C PRO A 138 8.96 9.80 -4.60
N VAL A 139 7.84 9.55 -5.29
CA VAL A 139 6.51 9.37 -4.71
C VAL A 139 5.93 8.05 -5.20
N MET A 140 5.77 7.08 -4.29
CA MET A 140 5.19 5.78 -4.62
C MET A 140 3.70 5.94 -4.91
N LEU A 141 3.26 5.51 -6.10
CA LEU A 141 1.88 5.59 -6.57
C LEU A 141 1.09 4.33 -6.28
N SER A 142 1.73 3.17 -6.35
CA SER A 142 1.07 1.90 -6.08
C SER A 142 2.05 0.82 -5.63
N LEU A 143 1.48 -0.19 -4.96
CA LEU A 143 2.21 -1.31 -4.41
C LEU A 143 1.31 -2.56 -4.44
N ARG A 144 1.67 -3.54 -5.26
CA ARG A 144 0.87 -4.76 -5.48
C ARG A 144 1.63 -6.00 -5.05
N LEU A 145 0.95 -6.89 -4.35
CA LEU A 145 1.53 -8.15 -3.93
C LEU A 145 1.59 -9.13 -5.11
N PHE A 146 2.79 -9.62 -5.40
CA PHE A 146 2.98 -10.74 -6.30
C PHE A 146 2.66 -12.05 -5.58
N LEU A 147 1.78 -12.85 -6.19
CA LEU A 147 1.45 -14.20 -5.73
C LEU A 147 2.16 -15.22 -6.62
N PRO A 148 3.19 -15.94 -6.10
CA PRO A 148 3.91 -16.94 -6.88
C PRO A 148 3.02 -18.17 -7.16
N GLU A 149 3.36 -18.96 -8.18
CA GLU A 149 2.58 -20.15 -8.57
C GLU A 149 2.32 -21.12 -7.41
N SER A 150 3.29 -21.30 -6.51
CA SER A 150 3.14 -22.10 -5.28
C SER A 150 2.00 -21.65 -4.34
N TRP A 151 1.47 -20.44 -4.52
CA TRP A 151 0.26 -19.95 -3.85
C TRP A 151 -0.98 -20.16 -4.72
N THR A 152 -0.94 -19.74 -5.98
CA THR A 152 -2.11 -19.80 -6.88
C THR A 152 -2.50 -21.23 -7.25
N SER A 153 -1.58 -22.19 -7.15
CA SER A 153 -1.85 -23.62 -7.29
C SER A 153 -2.41 -24.30 -6.03
N ASP A 154 -2.57 -23.58 -4.91
CA ASP A 154 -3.08 -24.12 -3.64
C ASP A 154 -4.31 -23.33 -3.17
N ALA A 155 -5.48 -23.71 -3.68
CA ALA A 155 -6.76 -23.09 -3.36
C ALA A 155 -7.11 -23.16 -1.87
N VAL A 156 -6.73 -24.25 -1.18
CA VAL A 156 -6.99 -24.42 0.26
C VAL A 156 -6.19 -23.39 1.06
N ARG A 157 -4.93 -23.17 0.69
CA ARG A 157 -4.08 -22.16 1.31
C ARG A 157 -4.58 -20.74 1.02
N MET A 158 -4.99 -20.45 -0.21
CA MET A 158 -5.56 -19.16 -0.57
C MET A 158 -6.84 -18.85 0.21
N ALA A 159 -7.77 -19.82 0.30
CA ALA A 159 -9.00 -19.68 1.06
C ALA A 159 -8.72 -19.47 2.56
N LYS A 160 -7.81 -20.24 3.15
CA LYS A 160 -7.42 -20.10 4.56
C LYS A 160 -6.83 -18.72 4.88
N ALA A 161 -6.08 -18.15 3.94
CA ALA A 161 -5.45 -16.83 4.11
C ALA A 161 -6.35 -15.66 3.68
N GLY A 162 -7.53 -15.93 3.12
CA GLY A 162 -8.49 -14.92 2.68
C GLY A 162 -8.04 -14.15 1.43
N VAL A 163 -7.38 -14.81 0.47
CA VAL A 163 -6.97 -14.17 -0.79
C VAL A 163 -8.22 -13.84 -1.62
N PRO A 164 -8.44 -12.56 -2.01
CA PRO A 164 -9.59 -12.16 -2.83
C PRO A 164 -9.63 -12.91 -4.16
N ASP A 165 -10.82 -13.30 -4.63
CA ASP A 165 -11.01 -14.08 -5.87
C ASP A 165 -10.34 -13.43 -7.08
N LEU A 166 -10.43 -12.10 -7.21
CA LEU A 166 -9.79 -11.31 -8.28
C LEU A 166 -8.25 -11.43 -8.30
N LEU A 167 -7.65 -11.91 -7.21
CA LEU A 167 -6.20 -12.06 -7.05
C LEU A 167 -5.76 -13.53 -7.03
N GLN A 168 -6.67 -14.50 -7.17
CA GLN A 168 -6.31 -15.93 -7.08
C GLN A 168 -5.65 -16.47 -8.36
N THR A 169 -5.74 -15.75 -9.49
CA THR A 169 -5.08 -16.12 -10.74
C THR A 169 -3.63 -15.67 -10.74
N TYR A 170 -2.75 -16.55 -11.23
CA TYR A 170 -1.34 -16.22 -11.41
C TYR A 170 -1.15 -15.07 -12.40
N ARG A 171 -0.33 -14.10 -12.02
CA ARG A 171 0.16 -13.02 -12.86
C ARG A 171 1.64 -12.84 -12.60
N THR A 172 2.43 -12.73 -13.65
CA THR A 172 3.84 -12.38 -13.57
C THR A 172 4.03 -10.95 -13.06
N LYS A 173 5.22 -10.65 -12.51
CA LYS A 173 5.54 -9.29 -12.05
C LYS A 173 5.44 -8.24 -13.17
N PRO A 174 5.91 -8.50 -14.42
CA PRO A 174 5.72 -7.57 -15.53
C PRO A 174 4.25 -7.33 -15.90
N GLU A 175 3.40 -8.36 -15.87
CA GLU A 175 1.95 -8.18 -16.12
C GLU A 175 1.32 -7.26 -15.07
N ILE A 176 1.64 -7.47 -13.78
CA ILE A 176 1.20 -6.59 -12.69
C ILE A 176 1.72 -5.16 -12.90
N ALA A 177 2.97 -5.00 -13.32
CA ALA A 177 3.57 -3.69 -13.55
C ALA A 177 2.90 -2.93 -14.69
N ILE A 178 2.62 -3.60 -15.81
CA ILE A 178 1.94 -3.01 -16.97
C ILE A 178 0.52 -2.59 -16.58
N GLU A 179 -0.23 -3.46 -15.90
CA GLU A 179 -1.58 -3.15 -15.42
C GLU A 179 -1.59 -1.92 -14.50
N GLU A 180 -0.61 -1.80 -13.60
CA GLU A 180 -0.51 -0.63 -12.71
C GLU A 180 -0.06 0.64 -13.44
N ILE A 181 0.79 0.56 -14.47
CA ILE A 181 1.09 1.70 -15.35
C ILE A 181 -0.19 2.18 -16.03
N ASP A 182 -0.95 1.26 -16.64
CA ASP A 182 -2.15 1.60 -17.40
C ASP A 182 -3.19 2.25 -16.48
N ARG A 183 -3.40 1.69 -15.28
CA ARG A 183 -4.29 2.27 -14.27
C ARG A 183 -3.91 3.70 -13.87
N VAL A 184 -2.63 3.97 -13.69
CA VAL A 184 -2.13 5.31 -13.36
C VAL A 184 -2.32 6.27 -14.54
N ARG A 185 -2.04 5.82 -15.77
CA ARG A 185 -2.15 6.63 -16.99
C ARG A 185 -3.58 6.94 -17.41
N ASP A 186 -4.50 6.02 -17.17
CA ASP A 186 -5.93 6.17 -17.49
C ASP A 186 -6.65 7.08 -16.47
N CYS A 187 -5.97 7.45 -15.38
CA CYS A 187 -6.46 8.50 -14.48
C CYS A 187 -6.46 9.85 -15.23
N GLN A 188 -7.65 10.40 -15.46
CA GLN A 188 -7.87 11.60 -16.28
C GLN A 188 -7.08 12.84 -15.82
N ASP A 189 -6.62 12.85 -14.57
CA ASP A 189 -5.85 13.94 -13.96
C ASP A 189 -4.33 13.70 -13.93
N PHE A 190 -3.83 12.56 -14.41
CA PHE A 190 -2.41 12.21 -14.37
C PHE A 190 -1.68 12.63 -15.66
N ARG A 191 -0.70 13.55 -15.55
CA ARG A 191 -0.15 14.26 -16.73
C ARG A 191 1.08 13.60 -17.35
N VAL A 192 1.66 12.59 -16.71
CA VAL A 192 2.92 11.97 -17.14
C VAL A 192 2.69 11.03 -18.32
N ARG A 193 3.40 11.29 -19.41
CA ARG A 193 3.46 10.40 -20.58
C ARG A 193 4.75 9.58 -20.54
N PRO A 194 4.75 8.31 -20.94
CA PRO A 194 5.97 7.51 -20.97
C PRO A 194 7.01 8.18 -21.89
N GLY A 195 8.26 8.26 -21.43
CA GLY A 195 9.39 8.66 -22.25
C GLY A 195 9.55 7.72 -23.44
N GLY A 196 9.71 8.29 -24.63
CA GLY A 196 10.05 7.55 -25.85
C GLY A 196 11.51 7.13 -25.91
#